data_AF-A0A0B6AS34-F1
#
_entry.id   AF-A0A0B6AS34-F1
#
_cell.length_a   1.000
_cell.length_b   1.000
_cell.length_c   1.000
_cell.angle_alpha   90.00
_cell.angle_beta   90.00
_cell.angle_gamma   90.00
#
_symmetry.space_group_name_H-M   'P 1'
#
loop_
_entity.id
_entity.type
_entity.pdbx_description
1 polymer ?
#
loop_
_entity_poly.entity_id
_entity_poly.type
_entity_poly.pdbx_seq_one_letter_code
_entity_poly.pdbx_strand_id
1 'polypeptide(L)' 'MLVKKMLNGIMMKEITIKELADQYDVSTRTIQSKIKKLGYEWDSKESIYRYVGEESEPLDVDFSTLISKNSKMPA' A
#
# COMPACT_ATOMS: atom_id res chain seq x y z
N MET A 1 5.53 2.87 7.73
CA MET A 1 4.20 3.51 7.95
C MET A 1 3.16 2.41 8.05
N LEU A 2 2.28 2.42 9.06
CA LEU A 2 1.21 1.42 9.18
C LEU A 2 0.23 1.46 7.99
N VAL A 3 -0.23 0.29 7.56
CA VAL A 3 -1.22 0.13 6.48
C VAL A 3 -2.48 0.95 6.76
N LYS A 4 -3.02 0.88 7.99
CA LYS A 4 -4.19 1.67 8.39
C LYS A 4 -4.00 3.17 8.18
N LYS A 5 -2.84 3.70 8.57
CA LYS A 5 -2.52 5.13 8.44
C LYS A 5 -2.41 5.53 6.97
N MET A 6 -1.76 4.69 6.16
CA MET A 6 -1.62 4.90 4.73
C MET A 6 -2.99 4.92 4.02
N LEU A 7 -3.83 3.91 4.25
CA LEU A 7 -5.15 3.81 3.62
C LEU A 7 -6.06 4.98 4.00
N ASN A 8 -6.11 5.32 5.29
CA ASN A 8 -6.86 6.47 5.76
C ASN A 8 -6.36 7.78 5.12
N GLY A 9 -5.05 7.98 5.02
CA GLY A 9 -4.49 9.15 4.36
C GLY A 9 -4.90 9.25 2.89
N ILE A 10 -4.96 8.11 2.16
CA ILE A 10 -5.44 8.09 0.78
C ILE A 10 -6.93 8.43 0.70
N MET A 11 -7.76 7.83 1.58
CA MET A 11 -9.21 8.07 1.62
C MET A 11 -9.55 9.51 2.00
N MET A 12 -8.79 10.10 2.92
CA MET A 12 -8.90 11.51 3.33
C MET A 12 -8.24 12.46 2.33
N LYS A 13 -7.59 11.95 1.28
CA LYS A 13 -6.82 12.71 0.28
C LYS A 13 -5.67 13.53 0.89
N GLU A 14 -5.17 13.11 2.05
CA GLU A 14 -4.01 13.70 2.71
C GLU A 14 -2.69 13.24 2.06
N ILE A 15 -2.69 12.04 1.46
CA ILE A 15 -1.54 11.50 0.73
C ILE A 15 -2.02 10.79 -0.53
N THR A 16 -1.28 10.95 -1.62
CA THR A 16 -1.55 10.28 -2.89
C THR A 16 -0.70 9.02 -3.06
N ILE A 17 -1.13 8.12 -3.95
CA ILE A 17 -0.31 6.96 -4.36
C ILE A 17 1.03 7.41 -4.97
N LYS A 18 1.07 8.58 -5.62
CA LYS A 18 2.29 9.15 -6.19
C LYS A 18 3.27 9.56 -5.08
N GLU A 19 2.80 10.28 -4.07
CA GLU A 19 3.65 10.67 -2.93
C GLU A 19 4.17 9.46 -2.15
N LEU A 20 3.36 8.40 -2.00
CA LEU A 20 3.82 7.13 -1.44
C LEU A 20 4.91 6.50 -2.29
N ALA A 21 4.73 6.50 -3.62
CA ALA A 21 5.71 5.97 -4.56
C ALA A 21 7.04 6.73 -4.46
N ASP A 22 6.98 8.06 -4.43
CA ASP A 22 8.15 8.94 -4.27
C ASP A 22 8.81 8.73 -2.90
N GLN A 23 8.03 8.61 -1.82
CA GLN A 23 8.53 8.38 -0.45
C GLN A 23 9.30 7.05 -0.33
N TYR A 24 8.81 6.00 -0.97
CA TYR A 24 9.42 4.67 -0.91
C TYR A 24 10.43 4.41 -2.03
N ASP A 25 10.67 5.38 -2.92
CA ASP A 25 11.55 5.25 -4.09
C ASP A 25 11.16 4.06 -4.99
N VAL A 26 9.86 3.96 -5.29
CA VAL A 26 9.28 2.91 -6.13
C VAL A 26 8.26 3.49 -7.11
N SER A 27 7.78 2.68 -8.05
CA SER A 27 6.69 3.09 -8.94
C SER A 27 5.32 3.06 -8.24
N THR A 28 4.39 3.89 -8.70
CA THR A 28 2.97 3.85 -8.26
C THR A 28 2.33 2.48 -8.46
N ARG A 29 2.70 1.78 -9.55
CA ARG A 29 2.30 0.40 -9.82
C ARG A 29 2.78 -0.56 -8.73
N THR A 30 3.98 -0.36 -8.19
CA THR A 30 4.51 -1.15 -7.08
C THR A 30 3.65 -0.96 -5.84
N ILE A 31 3.35 0.29 -5.48
CA ILE A 31 2.47 0.62 -4.34
C ILE A 31 1.12 -0.07 -4.48
N GLN A 32 0.45 0.09 -5.63
CA GLN A 32 -0.84 -0.56 -5.91
C GLN A 32 -0.76 -2.09 -5.81
N SER A 33 0.32 -2.70 -6.33
CA SER A 33 0.53 -4.14 -6.24
C SER A 33 0.73 -4.60 -4.79
N LYS A 34 1.44 -3.83 -3.95
CA LYS A 34 1.61 -4.15 -2.53
C LYS A 34 0.30 -4.03 -1.76
N ILE A 35 -0.51 -3.01 -2.05
CA ILE A 35 -1.85 -2.86 -1.47
C ILE A 35 -2.74 -4.06 -1.87
N LYS A 36 -2.70 -4.48 -3.13
CA LYS A 36 -3.42 -5.69 -3.59
C LYS A 36 -2.93 -6.98 -2.91
N LYS A 37 -1.63 -7.11 -2.65
CA LYS A 37 -1.06 -8.26 -1.91
C LYS A 37 -1.53 -8.32 -0.45
N LEU A 38 -1.89 -7.18 0.14
CA LEU A 38 -2.49 -7.13 1.47
C LEU A 38 -3.99 -7.50 1.45
N GLY A 39 -4.55 -7.85 0.29
CA GLY A 39 -5.97 -8.17 0.17
C GLY A 39 -6.86 -6.95 0.00
N TYR A 40 -6.33 -5.79 -0.42
CA TYR A 40 -7.13 -4.61 -0.68
C TYR A 40 -7.35 -4.37 -2.18
N GLU A 41 -8.58 -4.05 -2.55
CA GLU A 41 -8.93 -3.65 -3.91
C GLU A 41 -9.48 -2.23 -3.96
N TRP A 42 -9.14 -1.51 -5.03
CA TRP A 42 -9.62 -0.16 -5.25
C TRP A 42 -11.06 -0.20 -5.76
N ASP A 43 -11.96 0.38 -4.98
CA ASP A 43 -13.32 0.70 -5.43
C ASP A 43 -13.33 2.11 -6.00
N SER A 44 -13.37 2.22 -7.32
CA SER A 44 -13.40 3.51 -8.01
C SER A 44 -14.70 4.28 -7.83
N LYS A 45 -15.81 3.62 -7.46
CA LYS A 45 -17.11 4.29 -7.26
C LYS A 45 -17.08 5.06 -5.94
N GLU A 46 -16.60 4.41 -4.89
CA GLU A 46 -16.50 5.00 -3.55
C GLU A 46 -15.18 5.77 -3.36
N SER A 47 -14.19 5.58 -4.25
CA SER A 47 -12.83 6.09 -4.11
C SER A 47 -12.14 5.63 -2.82
N ILE A 48 -12.31 4.36 -2.47
CA ILE A 48 -11.75 3.74 -1.25
C ILE A 48 -11.05 2.41 -1.59
N TYR A 49 -10.17 1.97 -0.71
CA TYR A 49 -9.68 0.59 -0.72
C TYR A 49 -10.57 -0.28 0.15
N ARG A 50 -11.08 -1.38 -0.42
CA ARG A 50 -11.88 -2.38 0.29
C ARG A 50 -11.04 -3.60 0.56
N TYR A 51 -11.07 -4.09 1.80
CA TYR A 51 -10.48 -5.37 2.14
C TYR A 51 -11.35 -6.50 1.56
N VAL A 52 -10.73 -7.36 0.77
CA VAL A 52 -11.31 -8.56 0.14
C VAL A 52 -10.52 -9.82 0.49
N GLY A 53 -9.57 -9.72 1.44
CA GLY A 53 -8.80 -10.86 1.91
C GLY A 53 -9.64 -11.79 2.79
N GLU A 54 -9.22 -13.06 2.86
CA GLU A 54 -9.87 -14.10 3.67
C GLU A 54 -9.36 -14.13 5.12
N GLU A 55 -8.22 -13.46 5.39
CA GLU A 55 -7.56 -13.45 6.70
C GLU A 55 -7.97 -12.24 7.56
N SER A 56 -7.31 -12.07 8.70
CA SER A 56 -7.46 -10.84 9.49
C SER A 56 -6.86 -9.65 8.75
N GLU A 57 -7.58 -8.54 8.78
CA GLU A 57 -7.18 -7.32 8.08
C GLU A 57 -5.81 -6.81 8.60
N PRO A 58 -4.79 -6.65 7.74
CA PRO A 58 -3.41 -6.34 8.14
C PRO A 58 -3.20 -4.84 8.44
N LEU A 59 -4.09 -4.24 9.22
CA LEU A 59 -4.12 -2.80 9.53
C LEU A 59 -2.85 -2.31 10.27
N ASP A 60 -2.34 -3.13 11.18
CA ASP A 60 -1.18 -2.83 12.02
C ASP A 60 0.15 -3.33 11.43
N VAL A 61 0.13 -3.80 10.18
CA VAL A 61 1.36 -4.14 9.45
C VAL A 61 2.05 -2.85 9.01
N ASP A 62 3.38 -2.79 9.13
CA ASP A 62 4.14 -1.71 8.52
C ASP A 62 4.26 -1.95 7.00
N PHE A 63 3.66 -1.06 6.21
CA PHE A 63 3.66 -1.12 4.75
C PHE A 63 5.08 -1.12 4.15
N SER A 64 6.07 -0.52 4.82
CA SER A 64 7.45 -0.52 4.33
C SER A 64 8.06 -1.91 4.27
N THR A 65 7.60 -2.85 5.10
CA THR A 65 8.06 -4.25 5.07
C THR A 65 7.70 -4.96 3.78
N LEU A 66 6.63 -4.52 3.11
CA LEU A 66 6.19 -5.04 1.82
C LEU A 66 7.02 -4.46 0.69
N ILE A 67 7.58 -3.26 0.88
CA ILE A 67 8.53 -2.64 -0.03
C ILE A 67 9.91 -3.24 0.29
N SER A 68 10.10 -4.51 -0.06
CA SER A 68 11.45 -5.05 -0.18
C SER A 68 12.14 -4.23 -1.27
N LYS A 69 13.03 -3.29 -0.88
CA LYS A 69 14.13 -2.93 -1.77
C LYS A 69 14.75 -4.26 -2.09
N ASN A 70 14.65 -4.67 -3.35
CA ASN A 70 15.31 -5.84 -3.88
C ASN A 70 16.75 -5.72 -3.36
N SER A 71 17.07 -6.46 -2.30
CA SER A 71 18.44 -6.68 -1.90
C SER A 71 18.99 -7.32 -3.15
N LYS A 72 19.69 -6.51 -3.96
CA LYS A 72 20.70 -7.01 -4.86
C LYS A 72 21.51 -7.92 -3.97
N MET A 73 21.23 -9.22 -4.01
CA MET A 73 22.19 -10.20 -3.55
C MET A 73 23.45 -9.85 -4.35
N PRO A 74 24.56 -9.46 -3.69
CA PRO A 74 25.81 -9.39 -4.42
C PRO A 74 26.04 -10.80 -4.97
N ALA A 75 26.21 -10.86 -6.29
CA ALA A 75 26.65 -12.06 -7.00
C ALA A 75 28.06 -12.47 -6.54
#